data_AF-A0A526VK56-F1
#
_entry.id   AF-A0A526VK56-F1
#
_cell.length_a   1.000
_cell.length_b   1.000
_cell.length_c   1.000
_cell.angle_alpha   90.00
_cell.angle_beta   90.00
_cell.angle_gamma   90.00
#
_symmetry.space_group_name_H-M   'P 1'
#
loop_
_entity.id
_entity.type
_entity.pdbx_description
1 polymer ?
#
loop_
_entity_poly.entity_id
_entity_poly.type
_entity_poly.pdbx_seq_one_letter_code
_entity_poly.pdbx_strand_id
1 'polypeptide(L)'
;MTEAPKRIQLSRRKGWRMPENTVTVARPGPWGNPFIVGKHGDAAYCVDLYKALLAGLMRVGADPDVKALEQTRRFVADNAGELTGKNLACWCKPGAPCHADVLLKVANGEAGEGQACPS
;
A
#
# COMPACT_ATOMS: atom_id res chain seq x y z
N MET A 1 -17.58 2.70 -19.94
CA MET A 1 -16.84 1.63 -19.24
C MET A 1 -15.66 2.27 -18.55
N THR A 2 -15.71 2.47 -17.23
CA THR A 2 -14.59 3.00 -16.45
C THR A 2 -13.56 1.88 -16.27
N GLU A 3 -12.32 2.10 -16.71
CA GLU A 3 -11.20 1.18 -16.46
C GLU A 3 -11.03 0.92 -14.96
N ALA A 4 -10.64 -0.30 -14.60
CA ALA A 4 -10.34 -0.65 -13.20
C ALA A 4 -9.15 0.19 -12.67
N PRO A 5 -9.19 0.61 -11.39
CA PRO A 5 -8.08 1.31 -10.75
C PRO A 5 -6.75 0.53 -10.87
N LYS A 6 -5.66 1.23 -11.20
CA LYS A 6 -4.35 0.61 -11.42
C LYS A 6 -3.24 1.29 -10.66
N ARG A 7 -2.19 0.52 -10.37
CA ARG A 7 -0.92 1.03 -9.83
C ARG A 7 -0.15 1.76 -10.92
N ILE A 8 0.32 2.96 -10.61
CA ILE A 8 1.17 3.79 -11.46
C ILE A 8 2.56 3.91 -10.85
N GLN A 9 3.61 3.77 -11.66
CA GLN A 9 4.96 4.12 -11.22
C GLN A 9 5.18 5.63 -11.35
N LEU A 10 5.58 6.28 -10.26
CA LEU A 10 6.07 7.66 -10.26
C LEU A 10 7.38 7.77 -11.05
N SER A 11 7.53 8.85 -11.81
CA SER A 11 8.70 9.07 -12.66
C SER A 11 9.18 10.51 -12.57
N ARG A 12 10.52 10.68 -12.61
CA ARG A 12 11.18 11.99 -12.70
C ARG A 12 11.63 12.31 -14.13
N ARG A 13 11.27 11.48 -15.12
CA ARG A 13 11.66 11.73 -16.52
C ARG A 13 11.09 13.07 -16.99
N LYS A 14 11.89 13.86 -17.70
CA LYS A 14 11.47 15.15 -18.25
C LYS A 14 10.20 14.96 -19.09
N GLY A 15 9.19 15.80 -18.84
CA GLY A 15 7.90 15.75 -19.53
C GLY A 15 6.88 14.77 -18.92
N TRP A 16 7.26 13.94 -17.95
CA TRP A 16 6.29 13.08 -17.27
C TRP A 16 5.30 13.91 -16.46
N ARG A 17 4.04 13.49 -16.50
CA ARG A 17 2.94 14.03 -15.72
C ARG A 17 2.22 12.87 -15.07
N MET A 18 1.82 13.07 -13.81
CA MET A 18 0.99 12.08 -13.13
C MET A 18 -0.36 11.99 -13.88
N PRO A 19 -0.81 10.79 -14.27
CA PRO A 19 -2.09 10.63 -14.93
C PRO A 19 -3.22 11.20 -14.06
N GLU A 20 -4.30 11.65 -14.70
CA GLU A 20 -5.49 12.08 -13.99
C GLU A 20 -6.06 10.96 -13.12
N ASN A 21 -6.88 11.33 -12.13
CA ASN A 21 -7.49 10.39 -11.18
C ASN A 21 -6.47 9.51 -10.43
N THR A 22 -5.25 10.02 -10.21
CA THR A 22 -4.17 9.29 -9.51
C THR A 22 -3.81 9.97 -8.19
N VAL A 23 -3.77 9.19 -7.11
CA VAL A 23 -3.34 9.62 -5.78
C VAL A 23 -1.93 9.08 -5.52
N THR A 24 -1.02 9.94 -5.07
CA THR A 24 0.30 9.48 -4.60
C THR A 24 0.18 8.82 -3.23
N VAL A 25 0.69 7.60 -3.12
CA VAL A 25 0.80 6.86 -1.85
C VAL A 25 2.26 6.70 -1.41
N ALA A 26 3.19 7.38 -2.10
CA ALA A 26 4.59 7.40 -1.72
C ALA A 26 4.83 8.19 -0.43
N ARG A 27 5.98 7.95 0.21
CA ARG A 27 6.45 8.74 1.36
C ARG A 27 7.09 10.07 0.90
N PRO A 28 7.06 11.12 1.74
CA PRO A 28 6.32 11.22 3.00
C PRO A 28 4.81 11.42 2.73
N GLY A 29 3.96 10.65 3.39
CA GLY A 29 2.52 10.71 3.21
C GLY A 29 1.81 9.67 4.09
N PRO A 30 0.54 9.90 4.46
CA PRO A 30 -0.17 9.05 5.42
C PRO A 30 -0.52 7.67 4.87
N TRP A 31 -0.53 7.53 3.54
CA TRP A 31 -0.67 6.25 2.81
C TRP A 31 0.63 5.44 2.69
N GLY A 32 1.75 5.97 3.19
CA GLY A 32 3.05 5.33 3.06
C GLY A 32 3.16 4.05 3.87
N ASN A 33 3.81 3.02 3.32
CA ASN A 33 4.20 1.86 4.10
C ASN A 33 5.20 2.28 5.22
N PRO A 34 4.93 1.99 6.51
CA PRO A 34 5.83 2.32 7.61
C PRO A 34 7.10 1.45 7.58
N PHE A 35 7.08 0.30 6.89
CA PHE A 35 8.25 -0.54 6.71
C PHE A 35 9.17 -0.02 5.60
N ILE A 36 10.48 0.09 5.88
CA ILE A 36 11.47 0.68 4.98
C ILE A 36 12.33 -0.43 4.37
N VAL A 37 12.30 -0.54 3.03
CA VAL A 37 13.17 -1.46 2.28
C VAL A 37 14.64 -1.11 2.56
N GLY A 38 15.46 -2.14 2.83
CA GLY A 38 16.86 -2.01 3.23
C GLY A 38 17.08 -1.80 4.72
N LYS A 39 16.04 -1.39 5.47
CA LYS A 39 16.09 -1.29 6.94
C LYS A 39 15.36 -2.44 7.62
N HIS A 40 14.15 -2.76 7.17
CA HIS A 40 13.31 -3.81 7.77
C HIS A 40 13.33 -5.12 6.99
N GLY A 41 13.86 -5.09 5.76
CA GLY A 41 14.00 -6.25 4.88
C GLY A 41 13.93 -5.84 3.41
N ASP A 42 13.70 -6.81 2.54
CA ASP A 42 13.46 -6.56 1.12
C ASP A 42 12.04 -6.03 0.85
N ALA A 43 11.74 -5.76 -0.44
CA ALA A 43 10.46 -5.22 -0.85
C ALA A 43 9.28 -6.18 -0.60
N ALA A 44 9.48 -7.49 -0.78
CA ALA A 44 8.43 -8.49 -0.56
C ALA A 44 8.08 -8.55 0.93
N TYR A 45 9.10 -8.67 1.77
CA TYR A 45 8.94 -8.73 3.22
C TYR A 45 8.29 -7.46 3.79
N CYS A 46 8.71 -6.26 3.35
CA CYS A 46 8.09 -5.01 3.79
C CYS A 46 6.62 -4.89 3.36
N VAL A 47 6.26 -5.44 2.20
CA VAL A 47 4.87 -5.47 1.73
C VAL A 47 4.04 -6.48 2.52
N ASP A 48 4.60 -7.65 2.86
CA ASP A 48 3.90 -8.65 3.66
C ASP A 48 3.68 -8.20 5.10
N LEU A 49 4.66 -7.52 5.72
CA LEU A 49 4.47 -6.85 7.00
C LEU A 49 3.36 -5.79 6.92
N TYR A 50 3.25 -5.07 5.81
CA TYR A 50 2.20 -4.08 5.63
C TYR A 50 0.81 -4.72 5.48
N LYS A 51 0.69 -5.82 4.73
CA LYS A 51 -0.54 -6.62 4.67
C LYS A 51 -0.95 -7.10 6.05
N ALA A 52 0.00 -7.67 6.81
CA ALA A 52 -0.22 -8.16 8.16
C ALA A 52 -0.71 -7.02 9.08
N LEU A 53 -0.07 -5.85 9.02
CA LEU A 53 -0.47 -4.66 9.78
C LEU A 53 -1.93 -4.27 9.50
N LEU A 54 -2.31 -4.19 8.23
CA LEU A 54 -3.69 -3.83 7.85
C LEU A 54 -4.71 -4.93 8.21
N ALA A 55 -4.27 -6.19 8.28
CA ALA A 55 -5.06 -7.30 8.82
C ALA A 55 -5.13 -7.34 10.37
N GLY A 56 -4.48 -6.40 11.07
CA GLY A 56 -4.49 -6.31 12.53
C GLY A 56 -3.34 -7.05 13.24
N LEU A 57 -2.40 -7.62 12.50
CA LEU A 57 -1.21 -8.25 13.05
C LEU A 57 -0.06 -7.24 13.13
N MET A 58 0.31 -6.84 14.35
CA MET A 58 1.39 -5.88 14.58
C MET A 58 2.70 -6.60 14.87
N ARG A 59 3.76 -6.23 14.14
CA ARG A 59 5.12 -6.71 14.40
C ARG A 59 5.60 -6.20 15.76
N VAL A 60 6.10 -7.10 16.60
CA VAL A 60 6.83 -6.72 17.82
C VAL A 60 8.26 -6.35 17.45
N GLY A 61 8.67 -5.11 17.78
CA GLY A 61 9.99 -4.59 17.50
C GLY A 61 10.12 -3.13 17.92
N ALA A 62 11.36 -2.60 17.87
CA ALA A 62 11.62 -1.21 18.23
C ALA A 62 11.30 -0.21 17.10
N ASP A 63 11.32 -0.67 15.85
CA ASP A 63 11.13 0.19 14.67
C ASP A 63 10.38 -0.55 13.54
N PRO A 64 9.31 0.04 12.98
CA PRO A 64 8.56 1.17 13.52
C PRO A 64 7.98 0.81 14.90
N ASP A 65 7.84 1.80 15.80
CA ASP A 65 7.23 1.54 17.11
C ASP A 65 5.72 1.23 16.98
N VAL A 66 5.16 0.64 18.04
CA VAL A 66 3.75 0.19 18.06
C VAL A 66 2.78 1.35 17.83
N LYS A 67 3.06 2.55 18.33
CA LYS A 67 2.18 3.71 18.14
C LYS A 67 2.14 4.15 16.68
N ALA A 68 3.29 4.15 16.00
CA ALA A 68 3.37 4.46 14.58
C ALA A 68 2.64 3.41 13.72
N LEU A 69 2.75 2.13 14.09
CA LEU A 69 2.01 1.04 13.45
C LEU A 69 0.50 1.21 13.64
N GLU A 70 0.05 1.48 14.86
CA GLU A 70 -1.36 1.70 15.17
C GLU A 70 -1.93 2.92 14.44
N GLN A 71 -1.19 4.03 14.41
CA GLN A 71 -1.58 5.23 13.67
C GLN A 71 -1.73 4.95 12.18
N THR A 72 -0.79 4.23 11.57
CA THR A 72 -0.86 3.83 10.16
C THR A 72 -2.10 2.97 9.91
N ARG A 73 -2.28 1.92 10.72
CA ARG A 73 -3.41 0.99 10.59
C ARG A 73 -4.74 1.72 10.70
N ARG A 74 -4.89 2.55 11.72
CA ARG A 74 -6.11 3.34 11.97
C ARG A 74 -6.38 4.31 10.84
N PHE A 75 -5.37 5.04 10.38
CA PHE A 75 -5.52 5.97 9.26
C PHE A 75 -6.03 5.24 8.00
N VAL A 76 -5.43 4.11 7.63
CA VAL A 76 -5.88 3.35 6.45
C VAL A 76 -7.31 2.84 6.65
N ALA A 77 -7.64 2.28 7.81
CA ALA A 77 -8.98 1.77 8.11
C ALA A 77 -10.05 2.87 8.01
N ASP A 78 -9.76 4.07 8.55
CA ASP A 78 -10.71 5.17 8.63
C ASP A 78 -10.88 5.89 7.27
N ASN A 79 -9.88 5.87 6.39
CA ASN A 79 -9.85 6.71 5.19
C ASN A 79 -9.81 5.93 3.86
N ALA A 80 -9.69 4.60 3.85
CA ALA A 80 -9.49 3.82 2.61
C ALA A 80 -10.54 4.08 1.52
N GLY A 81 -11.76 4.47 1.89
CA GLY A 81 -12.82 4.85 0.94
C GLY A 81 -12.46 6.05 0.05
N GLU A 82 -11.52 6.91 0.45
CA GLU A 82 -11.01 8.02 -0.37
C GLU A 82 -10.25 7.52 -1.62
N LEU A 83 -9.73 6.29 -1.57
CA LEU A 83 -8.98 5.68 -2.65
C LEU A 83 -9.85 4.86 -3.61
N THR A 84 -11.14 4.65 -3.28
CA THR A 84 -12.06 3.89 -4.14
C THR A 84 -12.13 4.53 -5.53
N GLY A 85 -11.91 3.72 -6.57
CA GLY A 85 -11.90 4.21 -7.95
C GLY A 85 -10.69 5.06 -8.34
N LYS A 86 -9.68 5.24 -7.48
CA LYS A 86 -8.46 6.03 -7.77
C LYS A 86 -7.28 5.15 -8.19
N ASN A 87 -6.53 5.60 -9.18
CA ASN A 87 -5.21 5.03 -9.44
C ASN A 87 -4.25 5.39 -8.31
N LEU A 88 -3.33 4.50 -7.95
CA LEU A 88 -2.37 4.75 -6.86
C LEU A 88 -0.94 4.80 -7.39
N ALA A 89 -0.21 5.87 -7.07
CA ALA A 89 1.15 6.07 -7.53
C ALA A 89 2.21 5.83 -6.45
N CYS A 90 3.26 5.08 -6.81
CA CYS A 90 4.43 4.83 -5.96
C CYS A 90 5.72 4.78 -6.79
N TRP A 91 6.89 4.86 -6.15
CA TRP A 91 8.20 4.78 -6.82
C TRP A 91 8.65 3.35 -7.18
N CYS A 92 8.02 2.32 -6.63
CA CYS A 92 8.39 0.92 -6.89
C CYS A 92 8.36 0.59 -8.40
N LYS A 93 9.31 -0.23 -8.84
CA LYS A 93 9.38 -0.68 -10.24
C LYS A 93 8.12 -1.48 -10.63
N PRO A 94 7.67 -1.42 -11.89
CA PRO A 94 6.60 -2.28 -12.37
C PRO A 94 6.98 -3.76 -12.16
N GLY A 95 6.02 -4.57 -11.72
CA GLY A 95 6.23 -5.98 -11.39
C GLY A 95 6.88 -6.25 -10.03
N ALA A 96 7.51 -5.27 -9.38
CA ALA A 96 8.02 -5.45 -8.02
C ALA A 96 6.89 -5.42 -6.99
N PRO A 97 7.04 -6.04 -5.81
CA PRO A 97 6.13 -5.87 -4.69
C PRO A 97 5.96 -4.39 -4.33
N CYS A 98 4.72 -3.93 -4.16
CA CYS A 98 4.42 -2.56 -3.78
C CYS A 98 3.24 -2.49 -2.81
N HIS A 99 3.26 -1.53 -1.90
CA HIS A 99 2.15 -1.29 -0.98
C HIS A 99 0.94 -0.64 -1.65
N ALA A 100 1.14 0.02 -2.81
CA ALA A 100 0.03 0.52 -3.61
C ALA A 100 -0.92 -0.61 -4.06
N ASP A 101 -0.39 -1.80 -4.34
CA ASP A 101 -1.24 -2.95 -4.70
C ASP A 101 -2.08 -3.43 -3.51
N VAL A 102 -1.54 -3.31 -2.28
CA VAL A 102 -2.28 -3.63 -1.06
C VAL A 102 -3.41 -2.61 -0.84
N LEU A 103 -3.11 -1.31 -0.99
CA LEU A 103 -4.11 -0.25 -0.84
C LEU A 103 -5.22 -0.32 -1.90
N LEU A 104 -4.89 -0.70 -3.15
CA LEU A 104 -5.90 -0.93 -4.19
C LEU A 104 -6.90 -2.01 -3.76
N LYS A 105 -6.42 -3.13 -3.21
CA LYS A 105 -7.29 -4.21 -2.73
C LYS A 105 -8.15 -3.76 -1.54
N VAL A 106 -7.55 -3.08 -0.57
CA VAL A 106 -8.24 -2.57 0.62
C VAL A 106 -9.33 -1.56 0.23
N ALA A 107 -9.04 -0.63 -0.68
CA ALA A 107 -9.98 0.41 -1.10
C ALA A 107 -11.16 -0.09 -1.94
N ASN A 108 -10.97 -1.19 -2.68
CA ASN A 108 -11.98 -1.76 -3.57
C ASN A 108 -12.68 -3.01 -2.99
N GLY A 109 -12.45 -3.32 -1.70
CA GLY A 109 -13.12 -4.44 -1.02
C GLY A 109 -12.72 -5.82 -1.54
N GLU A 110 -11.60 -5.91 -2.27
CA GLU A 110 -11.04 -7.17 -2.71
C GLU A 110 -10.32 -7.80 -1.51
N ALA A 111 -11.11 -8.39 -0.61
CA ALA A 111 -10.60 -9.26 0.43
C ALA A 111 -9.70 -10.28 -0.27
N GLY A 112 -8.42 -10.32 0.12
CA GLY A 112 -7.48 -11.28 -0.44
C GLY A 112 -8.14 -12.65 -0.40
N GLU A 113 -8.16 -13.32 -1.55
CA GLU A 113 -8.60 -14.71 -1.65
C GLU A 113 -7.79 -15.51 -0.63
N GLY A 114 -8.35 -15.65 0.57
CA GLY A 114 -8.04 -16.72 1.47
C GLY A 114 -8.50 -17.95 0.73
N GLN A 115 -7.53 -18.69 0.20
CA GLN A 115 -7.68 -20.10 -0.12
C GLN A 115 -8.52 -20.72 1.00
N ALA A 116 -9.79 -20.99 0.72
CA ALA A 116 -10.61 -21.79 1.58
C ALA A 116 -9.88 -23.13 1.73
N CYS A 117 -9.58 -23.53 2.96
CA CYS A 117 -9.20 -24.89 3.25
C CYS A 117 -10.37 -25.78 2.81
N PRO A 118 -10.21 -26.71 1.85
CA PRO A 118 -11.24 -27.72 1.63
C PRO A 118 -11.39 -28.51 2.93
N SER A 119 -12.66 -28.79 3.27
CA SER A 119 -13.09 -29.47 4.49
C SER A 119 -12.36 -30.78 4.77
#